data_AF-A0A8T4NUP7-F1
#
_entry.id   AF-A0A8T4NUP7-F1
#
_cell.length_a   1.000
_cell.length_b   1.000
_cell.length_c   1.000
_cell.angle_alpha   90.00
_cell.angle_beta   90.00
_cell.angle_gamma   90.00
#
_symmetry.space_group_name_H-M   'P 1'
#
loop_
_entity.id
_entity.type
_entity.pdbx_description
1 polymer ?
#
loop_
_entity_poly.entity_id
_entity_poly.type
_entity_poly.pdbx_seq_one_letter_code
_entity_poly.pdbx_strand_id
1 'polypeptide(L)'
;MTQSDIVISHRVTSAQDLEALNKIMQSYLFDSIKKYMDELPTSKGSAIILDDNSERIYPMRVRPRFTWHGGESPSAVRAEKKL
;
A
#
# COMPACT_ATOMS: atom_id res chain seq x y z
N MET A 1 -11.76 14.06 9.58
CA MET A 1 -10.85 13.28 8.72
C MET A 1 -10.37 14.22 7.63
N THR A 2 -9.06 14.29 7.46
CA THR A 2 -8.39 15.17 6.49
C THR A 2 -8.71 14.70 5.07
N GLN A 3 -9.36 15.55 4.30
CA GLN A 3 -9.65 15.34 2.88
C GLN A 3 -8.33 15.08 2.14
N SER A 4 -8.17 13.86 1.62
CA SER A 4 -7.04 13.48 0.78
C SER A 4 -7.62 13.09 -0.57
N ASP A 5 -7.22 13.77 -1.64
CA ASP A 5 -7.73 13.48 -2.98
C ASP A 5 -7.21 12.13 -3.50
N ILE A 6 -6.02 11.72 -3.05
CA ILE A 6 -5.37 10.46 -3.43
C ILE A 6 -4.86 9.75 -2.18
N VAL A 7 -5.17 8.46 -2.06
CA VAL A 7 -4.59 7.56 -1.05
C VAL A 7 -3.82 6.45 -1.74
N ILE A 8 -2.60 6.19 -1.27
CA ILE A 8 -1.77 5.08 -1.74
C ILE A 8 -1.66 4.07 -0.60
N SER A 9 -2.05 2.83 -0.88
CA SER A 9 -1.99 1.76 0.10
C SER A 9 -1.23 0.57 -0.46
N HIS A 10 -0.18 0.15 0.24
CA HIS A 10 0.43 -1.15 0.00
C HIS A 10 -0.51 -2.28 0.42
N ARG A 11 -0.19 -3.52 0.03
CA ARG A 11 -0.96 -4.67 0.48
C ARG A 11 -1.07 -4.69 2.01
N VAL A 12 -2.30 -4.65 2.49
CA VAL A 12 -2.67 -4.83 3.90
C VAL A 12 -3.59 -6.04 4.02
N THR A 13 -3.41 -6.83 5.09
CA THR A 13 -4.18 -8.06 5.35
C THR A 13 -5.04 -7.97 6.61
N SER A 14 -4.84 -6.93 7.43
CA SER A 14 -5.63 -6.70 8.63
C SER A 14 -7.06 -6.31 8.25
N ALA A 15 -8.05 -6.96 8.85
CA ALA A 15 -9.45 -6.63 8.65
C ALA A 15 -9.76 -5.17 9.03
N GLN A 16 -9.14 -4.68 10.11
CA GLN A 16 -9.32 -3.31 10.57
C GLN A 16 -8.78 -2.28 9.56
N ASP A 17 -7.64 -2.55 8.94
CA ASP A 17 -7.03 -1.65 7.94
C ASP A 17 -7.85 -1.66 6.64
N LEU A 18 -8.34 -2.83 6.22
CA LEU A 18 -9.25 -2.96 5.08
C LEU A 18 -10.55 -2.17 5.31
N GLU A 19 -11.13 -2.25 6.51
CA GLU A 19 -12.32 -1.50 6.88
C GLU A 19 -12.04 0.02 6.91
N ALA A 20 -10.89 0.44 7.42
CA ALA A 20 -10.48 1.84 7.42
C ALA A 20 -10.32 2.39 5.99
N LEU A 21 -9.70 1.64 5.08
CA LEU A 21 -9.58 2.02 3.67
C LEU A 21 -10.95 2.11 2.99
N ASN A 22 -11.87 1.18 3.28
CA ASN A 22 -13.23 1.25 2.79
C ASN A 22 -13.97 2.51 3.29
N LYS A 23 -13.76 2.91 4.55
CA LYS A 23 -14.34 4.14 5.11
C LYS A 23 -13.82 5.40 4.42
N ILE A 24 -12.61 5.38 3.87
CA ILE A 24 -12.02 6.52 3.15
C ILE A 24 -12.67 6.70 1.78
N MET A 25 -12.89 5.63 1.01
CA MET A 25 -13.47 5.68 -0.36
C MET A 25 -14.99 5.89 -0.42
N GLN A 26 -15.64 6.09 0.73
CA GLN A 26 -17.10 6.02 0.90
C GLN A 26 -17.70 4.64 0.53
N SER A 27 -18.92 4.36 1.00
CA SER A 27 -19.53 3.03 1.09
C SER A 27 -19.84 2.32 -0.24
N TYR A 28 -19.49 2.88 -1.39
CA TYR A 28 -19.87 2.34 -2.70
C TYR A 28 -19.00 1.16 -3.16
N LEU A 29 -17.90 0.84 -2.46
CA LEU A 29 -16.85 -0.05 -2.96
C LEU A 29 -16.48 -1.25 -2.06
N PHE A 30 -17.29 -1.58 -1.04
CA PHE A 30 -16.95 -2.57 0.00
C PHE A 30 -16.38 -3.91 -0.51
N ASP A 31 -16.95 -4.49 -1.57
CA ASP A 31 -16.49 -5.77 -2.13
C ASP A 31 -15.21 -5.66 -2.96
N SER A 32 -14.81 -4.44 -3.34
CA SER A 32 -13.74 -4.21 -4.30
C SER A 32 -12.35 -4.12 -3.66
N ILE A 33 -12.17 -3.41 -2.53
CA ILE A 33 -10.83 -3.16 -1.98
C ILE A 33 -10.14 -4.46 -1.57
N LYS A 34 -10.87 -5.36 -0.89
CA LYS A 34 -10.31 -6.67 -0.51
C LYS A 34 -9.87 -7.45 -1.74
N LYS A 35 -10.69 -7.49 -2.79
CA LYS A 35 -10.37 -8.15 -4.06
C LYS A 35 -9.10 -7.55 -4.68
N TYR A 36 -8.99 -6.23 -4.75
CA TYR A 36 -7.77 -5.58 -5.27
C TYR A 36 -6.53 -5.93 -4.43
N MET A 37 -6.65 -5.97 -3.10
CA MET A 37 -5.55 -6.35 -2.21
C MET A 37 -5.11 -7.81 -2.41
N ASP A 38 -6.08 -8.71 -2.62
CA ASP A 38 -5.83 -10.11 -2.90
C ASP A 38 -5.17 -10.30 -4.29
N GLU A 39 -5.56 -9.50 -5.28
CA GLU A 39 -5.01 -9.52 -6.65
C GLU A 39 -3.64 -8.85 -6.79
N LEU A 40 -3.22 -8.00 -5.84
CA LEU A 40 -1.90 -7.36 -5.89
C LEU A 40 -0.77 -8.41 -5.98
N PRO A 41 0.35 -8.14 -6.68
CA PRO A 41 1.48 -9.05 -6.63
C PRO A 41 2.15 -9.06 -5.25
N THR A 42 2.70 -10.19 -4.81
CA THR A 42 3.51 -10.31 -3.57
C THR A 42 4.86 -9.57 -3.65
N SER A 43 5.19 -8.98 -4.81
CA SER A 43 6.44 -8.24 -5.01
C SER A 43 6.51 -6.97 -4.16
N LYS A 44 7.71 -6.62 -3.69
CA LYS A 44 7.93 -5.35 -2.98
C LYS A 44 7.51 -4.16 -3.85
N GLY A 45 6.83 -3.21 -3.20
CA GLY A 45 6.34 -1.98 -3.81
C GLY A 45 4.95 -2.09 -4.46
N SER A 46 4.32 -3.27 -4.52
CA SER A 46 2.93 -3.39 -5.00
C SER A 46 1.97 -2.58 -4.11
N ALA A 47 1.11 -1.77 -4.73
CA ALA A 47 0.16 -0.92 -4.04
C ALA A 47 -1.09 -0.67 -4.90
N ILE A 48 -2.14 -0.16 -4.28
CA ILE A 48 -3.26 0.48 -4.96
C ILE A 48 -3.21 2.00 -4.78
N ILE A 49 -3.69 2.71 -5.80
CA ILE A 49 -4.09 4.12 -5.74
C ILE A 49 -5.59 4.14 -5.59
N LEU A 50 -6.06 4.92 -4.63
CA LEU A 50 -7.45 5.25 -4.37
C LEU A 50 -7.61 6.72 -4.75
N ASP A 51 -8.39 7.02 -5.78
CA ASP A 51 -8.65 8.37 -6.26
C ASP A 51 -10.10 8.74 -5.97
N ASP A 52 -10.30 9.68 -5.05
CA ASP A 52 -11.62 10.13 -4.58
C ASP A 52 -12.37 10.90 -5.68
N ASN A 53 -11.64 11.65 -6.52
CA ASN A 53 -12.24 12.47 -7.56
C ASN A 53 -12.74 11.64 -8.75
N SER A 54 -12.03 10.56 -9.10
CA SER A 54 -12.45 9.66 -10.19
C SER A 54 -13.20 8.41 -9.73
N GLU A 55 -13.36 8.22 -8.41
CA GLU A 55 -13.95 7.03 -7.78
C GLU A 55 -13.33 5.71 -8.28
N ARG A 56 -12.01 5.71 -8.50
CA ARG A 56 -11.30 4.59 -9.12
C ARG A 56 -10.15 4.08 -8.28
N ILE A 57 -9.90 2.78 -8.47
CA ILE A 57 -8.79 2.06 -7.86
C ILE A 57 -7.84 1.59 -8.96
N TYR A 58 -6.57 1.94 -8.84
CA TYR A 58 -5.54 1.56 -9.80
C TYR A 58 -4.45 0.71 -9.13
N PRO A 59 -4.15 -0.49 -9.63
CA PRO A 59 -2.96 -1.21 -9.18
C PRO A 59 -1.70 -0.50 -9.70
N MET A 60 -0.69 -0.37 -8.84
CA MET A 60 0.59 0.23 -9.17
C MET A 60 1.75 -0.52 -8.51
N ARG A 61 2.97 -0.19 -8.93
CA ARG A 61 4.18 -0.62 -8.23
C ARG A 61 5.13 0.54 -8.03
N VAL A 62 5.49 0.78 -6.79
CA VAL A 62 6.49 1.79 -6.41
C VAL A 62 7.85 1.34 -6.90
N ARG A 63 8.50 2.20 -7.69
CA ARG A 63 9.88 1.98 -8.15
C ARG A 63 10.84 2.04 -6.96
N PRO A 64 11.79 1.10 -6.82
CA PRO A 64 12.85 1.19 -5.82
C PRO A 64 13.61 2.52 -5.90
N ARG A 65 14.01 3.03 -4.73
CA ARG A 65 14.85 4.23 -4.65
C ARG A 65 16.28 3.90 -5.07
N PHE A 66 16.86 4.74 -5.93
CA PHE A 66 18.26 4.61 -6.36
C PHE A 66 19.25 5.40 -5.50
N THR A 67 18.75 6.37 -4.73
CA THR A 67 19.54 7.17 -3.81
C THR A 67 19.56 6.54 -2.42
N TRP A 68 20.65 6.79 -1.68
CA TRP A 68 20.77 6.31 -0.31
C TRP A 68 19.68 6.91 0.59
N HIS A 69 19.23 6.13 1.56
CA HIS A 69 18.34 6.58 2.61
C HIS A 69 18.90 6.19 3.96
N GLY A 70 18.76 7.07 4.97
CA GLY A 70 19.32 6.83 6.31
C GLY A 70 18.62 5.73 7.11
N GLY A 71 17.50 5.18 6.61
CA GLY A 71 16.83 4.04 7.22
C GLY A 71 17.34 2.71 6.67
N GLU A 72 17.46 1.69 7.50
CA GLU A 72 17.69 0.32 7.06
C GLU A 72 16.55 -0.54 7.61
N SER A 73 16.24 -1.66 6.95
CA SER A 73 15.35 -2.65 7.57
C SER A 73 16.06 -3.19 8.82
N PRO A 74 15.43 -3.14 10.01
CA PRO A 74 16.06 -3.66 11.21
C PRO A 74 16.35 -5.15 11.02
N SER A 75 17.59 -5.54 11.27
CA SER A 75 18.01 -6.94 11.27
C SER A 75 18.27 -7.37 12.70
N ALA A 76 17.61 -8.45 13.13
CA ALA A 76 17.87 -9.06 14.44
C ALA A 76 19.25 -9.74 14.48
N VAL A 77 19.79 -10.09 13.31
CA VAL A 77 21.12 -10.69 13.16
C VAL A 77 22.11 -9.64 12.65
N ARG A 78 23.33 -9.65 13.18
CA ARG A 78 24.41 -8.84 12.61
C ARG A 78 24.69 -9.35 11.20
N ALA A 79 24.63 -8.47 10.21
CA ALA A 79 25.10 -8.80 8.87
C ALA A 79 26.61 -9.05 8.92
N GLU A 80 27.06 -10.21 8.47
CA GLU A 80 28.48 -10.44 8.21
C GLU A 80 28.92 -9.49 7.09
N LYS A 81 30.01 -8.75 7.33
CA LYS A 81 30.66 -7.99 6.27
C LYS A 81 31.13 -8.99 5.21
N LYS A 82 30.49 -9.00 4.05
CA LYS A 82 31.12 -9.59 2.86
C LYS A 82 32.32 -8.71 2.52
N LEU A 83 33.51 -9.31 2.66
CA LEU A 83 34.80 -8.77 2.22
C LEU A 83 34.82 -8.65 0.69
#